data_AF-A0A0L7L428-F1
#
_entry.id   AF-A0A0L7L428-F1
#
_cell.length_a   1.000
_cell.length_b   1.000
_cell.length_c   1.000
_cell.angle_alpha   90.00
_cell.angle_beta   90.00
_cell.angle_gamma   90.00
#
_symmetry.space_group_name_H-M   'P 1'
#
loop_
_entity.id
_entity.type
_entity.pdbx_description
1 polymer ?
#
loop_
_entity_poly.entity_id
_entity_poly.type
_entity_poly.pdbx_seq_one_letter_code
_entity_poly.pdbx_strand_id
1 'polypeptide(L)'
;MKRRVQYLAGACASVAFVFTGATLAWSSPAIPKFRNGEANIDITDTSWVVSLHGLGALLGCYCGQVLNESVGRRRTIFSSSAPALVGAVTMIYITEISDKEIRGSLGMVVQVMNNLGSLIVYSIGPFVSYSALNAMVLSIPLCYVTLCAWIPESPYYHLKDGRSIDEEMSAMKAHVRESMENKTTMAELLTNVKYRKALQSGAASGPLASIVYGFVQLTAGICATFLTRYVGRRALMFASCLGVALSMTTLGSYFYLQDSARVGPDTLASLAALPLIGILGFNVSYANGIGNLPYVMQAELFPVNVKGVASSLATMLACVLSFIVTKSYQTVKDTFGHYTVFWSFALVGYSGVIFIYLFVPETRGKTLEEVLDNVQEAGKSPEEHALSEHLNEKRGE
;
A
#
# COMPACT_ATOMS: atom_id res chain seq x y z
N MET A 1 -23.12 -16.72 -2.29
CA MET A 1 -22.05 -16.78 -3.32
C MET A 1 -21.00 -17.81 -2.88
N LYS A 2 -20.44 -18.64 -3.76
CA LYS A 2 -19.36 -19.58 -3.36
C LYS A 2 -18.07 -18.78 -3.10
N ARG A 3 -17.45 -18.96 -1.92
CA ARG A 3 -16.21 -18.25 -1.50
C ARG A 3 -15.13 -18.22 -2.60
N ARG A 4 -15.02 -19.26 -3.43
CA ARG A 4 -14.05 -19.35 -4.53
C ARG A 4 -14.18 -18.25 -5.60
N VAL A 5 -15.40 -17.81 -5.91
CA VAL A 5 -15.64 -16.75 -6.92
C VAL A 5 -15.20 -15.39 -6.38
N GLN A 6 -15.43 -15.13 -5.08
CA GLN A 6 -14.98 -13.91 -4.42
C GLN A 6 -13.44 -13.82 -4.39
N TYR A 7 -12.75 -14.94 -4.12
CA TYR A 7 -11.29 -14.99 -4.17
C TYR A 7 -10.73 -14.73 -5.58
N LEU A 8 -11.35 -15.32 -6.62
CA LEU A 8 -10.90 -15.13 -8.01
C LEU A 8 -11.08 -13.68 -8.47
N ALA A 9 -12.25 -13.11 -8.23
CA ALA A 9 -12.53 -11.69 -8.56
C ALA A 9 -11.60 -10.74 -7.78
N GLY A 10 -11.37 -11.03 -6.50
CA GLY A 10 -10.45 -10.27 -5.66
C GLY A 10 -9.00 -10.34 -6.11
N ALA A 11 -8.51 -11.52 -6.48
CA ALA A 11 -7.16 -11.72 -6.99
C ALA A 11 -6.96 -10.96 -8.32
N CYS A 12 -7.91 -11.04 -9.23
CA CYS A 12 -7.82 -10.33 -10.51
C CYS A 12 -7.86 -8.81 -10.33
N ALA A 13 -8.75 -8.30 -9.47
CA ALA A 13 -8.77 -6.89 -9.11
C ALA A 13 -7.41 -6.46 -8.53
N SER A 14 -6.81 -7.28 -7.67
CA SER A 14 -5.51 -6.99 -7.05
C SER A 14 -4.36 -6.85 -8.06
N VAL A 15 -4.44 -7.45 -9.26
CA VAL A 15 -3.40 -7.30 -10.31
C VAL A 15 -3.21 -5.85 -10.73
N ALA A 16 -4.26 -5.02 -10.66
CA ALA A 16 -4.18 -3.60 -10.99
C ALA A 16 -3.18 -2.86 -10.07
N PHE A 17 -2.96 -3.34 -8.85
CA PHE A 17 -1.99 -2.76 -7.91
C PHE A 17 -0.53 -3.03 -8.26
N VAL A 18 -0.24 -4.04 -9.12
CA VAL A 18 1.11 -4.24 -9.67
C VAL A 18 1.54 -2.99 -10.45
N PHE A 19 0.62 -2.38 -11.20
CA PHE A 19 0.90 -1.14 -11.91
C PHE A 19 1.19 0.02 -10.95
N THR A 20 0.37 0.19 -9.92
CA THR A 20 0.57 1.25 -8.90
C THR A 20 1.97 1.14 -8.29
N GLY A 21 2.36 -0.07 -7.87
CA GLY A 21 3.70 -0.32 -7.32
C GLY A 21 4.83 -0.05 -8.31
N ALA A 22 4.66 -0.47 -9.57
CA ALA A 22 5.63 -0.18 -10.63
C ALA A 22 5.80 1.34 -10.84
N THR A 23 4.72 2.11 -10.85
CA THR A 23 4.80 3.57 -11.02
C THR A 23 5.46 4.28 -9.83
N LEU A 24 5.24 3.81 -8.60
CA LEU A 24 5.90 4.35 -7.40
C LEU A 24 7.43 4.11 -7.44
N ALA A 25 7.83 2.91 -7.84
CA ALA A 25 9.24 2.51 -7.93
C ALA A 25 9.97 3.09 -9.15
N TRP A 26 9.25 3.54 -10.18
CA TRP A 26 9.81 4.00 -11.47
C TRP A 26 10.83 5.12 -11.34
N SER A 27 10.62 6.04 -10.40
CA SER A 27 11.50 7.20 -10.20
C SER A 27 12.95 6.80 -9.83
N SER A 28 13.13 5.70 -9.08
CA SER A 28 14.45 5.26 -8.59
C SER A 28 15.44 4.91 -9.71
N PRO A 29 15.12 4.02 -10.68
CA PRO A 29 15.97 3.77 -11.83
C PRO A 29 15.87 4.84 -12.94
N ALA A 30 14.81 5.65 -12.98
CA ALA A 30 14.65 6.68 -14.01
C ALA A 30 15.50 7.93 -13.77
N ILE A 31 15.60 8.41 -12.51
CA ILE A 31 16.37 9.62 -12.16
C ILE A 31 17.85 9.54 -12.61
N PRO A 32 18.58 8.45 -12.36
CA PRO A 32 19.95 8.30 -12.86
C PRO A 32 20.05 8.36 -14.39
N LYS A 33 19.07 7.81 -15.13
CA LYS A 33 19.06 7.82 -16.60
C LYS A 33 18.82 9.20 -17.19
N PHE A 34 18.02 10.03 -16.50
CA PHE A 34 17.88 11.44 -16.85
C PHE A 34 19.20 12.19 -16.70
N ARG A 35 19.92 11.98 -15.59
CA ARG A 35 21.23 12.60 -15.34
C ARG A 35 22.31 12.14 -16.33
N ASN A 36 22.21 10.91 -16.82
CA ASN A 36 23.13 10.37 -17.82
C ASN A 36 22.80 10.80 -19.26
N GLY A 37 21.76 11.61 -19.48
CA GLY A 37 21.37 12.10 -20.80
C GLY A 37 20.65 11.09 -21.69
N GLU A 38 20.34 9.88 -21.22
CA GLU A 38 19.69 8.83 -22.02
C GLU A 38 18.28 9.21 -22.51
N ALA A 39 17.58 10.04 -21.73
CA ALA A 39 16.22 10.47 -22.07
C ALA A 39 16.20 11.72 -22.98
N ASN A 40 17.35 12.35 -23.24
CA ASN A 40 17.48 13.59 -24.01
C ASN A 40 16.56 14.74 -23.53
N ILE A 41 16.24 14.74 -22.22
CA ILE A 41 15.42 15.75 -21.53
C ILE A 41 16.26 16.30 -20.40
N ASP A 42 16.51 17.61 -20.40
CA ASP A 42 17.20 18.28 -19.31
C ASP A 42 16.19 18.61 -18.19
N ILE A 43 16.37 17.99 -17.03
CA ILE A 43 15.49 18.18 -15.88
C ILE A 43 16.20 19.08 -14.88
N THR A 44 15.73 20.32 -14.79
CA THR A 44 16.27 21.33 -13.85
C THR A 44 16.08 20.92 -12.39
N ASP A 45 15.00 20.21 -12.06
CA ASP A 45 14.69 19.79 -10.69
C ASP A 45 13.99 18.42 -10.67
N THR A 46 14.70 17.42 -10.13
CA THR A 46 14.20 16.04 -10.02
C THR A 46 12.99 15.90 -9.10
N SER A 47 12.76 16.85 -8.18
CA SER A 47 11.61 16.80 -7.28
C SER A 47 10.27 16.92 -8.02
N TRP A 48 10.24 17.64 -9.15
CA TRP A 48 9.05 17.73 -10.01
C TRP A 48 8.69 16.37 -10.62
N VAL A 49 9.68 15.59 -11.03
CA VAL A 49 9.46 14.26 -11.62
C VAL A 49 8.78 13.31 -10.63
N VAL A 50 9.19 13.35 -9.35
CA VAL A 50 8.61 12.48 -8.32
C VAL A 50 7.26 13.01 -7.82
N SER A 51 7.14 14.33 -7.63
CA SER A 51 5.92 14.95 -7.09
C SER A 51 4.74 14.95 -8.08
N LEU A 52 4.99 14.98 -9.39
CA LEU A 52 3.94 14.88 -10.43
C LEU A 52 3.08 13.61 -10.29
N HIS A 53 3.64 12.54 -9.72
CA HIS A 53 2.86 11.34 -9.40
C HIS A 53 1.71 11.65 -8.43
N GLY A 54 1.96 12.44 -7.37
CA GLY A 54 0.95 12.84 -6.39
C GLY A 54 -0.17 13.69 -7.00
N LEU A 55 0.16 14.59 -7.93
CA LEU A 55 -0.83 15.39 -8.67
C LEU A 55 -1.66 14.53 -9.63
N GLY A 56 -1.01 13.61 -10.35
CA GLY A 56 -1.69 12.67 -11.23
C GLY A 56 -2.66 11.77 -10.47
N ALA A 57 -2.25 11.26 -9.30
CA ALA A 57 -3.11 10.46 -8.43
C ALA A 57 -4.30 11.26 -7.87
N LEU A 58 -4.11 12.54 -7.54
CA LEU A 58 -5.19 13.42 -7.09
C LEU A 58 -6.26 13.61 -8.18
N LEU A 59 -5.85 13.97 -9.40
CA LEU A 59 -6.75 14.11 -10.55
C LEU A 59 -7.43 12.78 -10.87
N GLY A 60 -6.69 11.67 -10.74
CA GLY A 60 -7.22 10.33 -10.90
C GLY A 60 -8.33 9.99 -9.89
N CYS A 61 -8.12 10.31 -8.61
CA CYS A 61 -9.15 10.07 -7.59
C CYS A 61 -10.42 10.87 -7.87
N TYR A 62 -10.29 12.14 -8.25
CA TYR A 62 -11.42 13.01 -8.57
C TYR A 62 -12.19 12.54 -9.81
N CYS A 63 -11.49 12.31 -10.93
CA CYS A 63 -12.11 11.81 -12.15
C CYS A 63 -12.72 10.42 -11.97
N GLY A 64 -12.05 9.54 -11.22
CA GLY A 64 -12.54 8.20 -10.91
C GLY A 64 -13.83 8.22 -10.10
N GLN A 65 -13.98 9.16 -9.16
CA GLN A 65 -15.21 9.33 -8.40
C GLN A 65 -16.38 9.75 -9.30
N VAL A 66 -16.22 10.81 -10.10
CA VAL A 66 -17.25 11.32 -11.03
C VAL A 66 -17.69 10.23 -12.03
N LEU A 67 -16.73 9.43 -12.50
CA LEU A 67 -17.00 8.36 -13.46
C LEU A 67 -17.72 7.17 -12.82
N ASN A 68 -17.39 6.86 -11.57
CA ASN A 68 -18.05 5.81 -10.80
C ASN A 68 -19.53 6.12 -10.56
N GLU A 69 -19.86 7.39 -10.33
CA GLU A 69 -21.23 7.86 -10.11
C GLU A 69 -22.05 7.93 -11.42
N SER A 70 -21.42 8.20 -12.57
CA SER A 70 -22.12 8.45 -13.84
C SER A 70 -22.27 7.25 -14.77
N VAL A 71 -21.31 6.32 -14.80
CA VAL A 71 -21.24 5.28 -15.85
C VAL A 71 -21.44 3.85 -15.29
N GLY A 72 -21.46 3.71 -13.97
CA GLY A 72 -21.52 2.43 -13.28
C GLY A 72 -20.16 1.72 -13.22
N ARG A 73 -20.06 0.79 -12.25
CA ARG A 73 -18.77 0.26 -11.75
C ARG A 73 -17.95 -0.52 -12.79
N ARG A 74 -18.58 -1.29 -13.68
CA ARG A 74 -17.89 -2.08 -14.72
C ARG A 74 -17.18 -1.20 -15.74
N ARG A 75 -17.87 -0.19 -16.26
CA ARG A 75 -17.29 0.75 -17.22
C ARG A 75 -16.20 1.61 -16.56
N THR A 76 -16.34 1.86 -15.25
CA THR A 76 -15.30 2.53 -14.45
C THR A 76 -14.02 1.69 -14.33
N ILE A 77 -14.13 0.36 -14.14
CA ILE A 77 -12.97 -0.54 -14.14
C ILE A 77 -12.31 -0.60 -15.54
N PHE A 78 -13.10 -0.66 -16.61
CA PHE A 78 -12.55 -0.60 -17.98
C PHE A 78 -11.90 0.75 -18.29
N SER A 79 -12.48 1.87 -17.84
CA SER A 79 -11.86 3.19 -17.94
C SER A 79 -10.68 3.38 -16.99
N SER A 80 -10.59 2.58 -15.92
CA SER A 80 -9.45 2.63 -14.98
C SER A 80 -8.16 2.08 -15.58
N SER A 81 -8.21 1.54 -16.80
CA SER A 81 -7.04 1.30 -17.65
C SER A 81 -6.20 2.55 -17.94
N ALA A 82 -6.75 3.75 -17.71
CA ALA A 82 -5.96 4.96 -17.59
C ALA A 82 -5.15 4.92 -16.27
N PRO A 83 -3.80 4.98 -16.32
CA PRO A 83 -2.89 4.87 -15.17
C PRO A 83 -3.30 5.59 -13.87
N ALA A 84 -3.96 6.74 -13.96
CA ALA A 84 -4.31 7.56 -12.82
C ALA A 84 -5.49 7.00 -11.97
N LEU A 85 -6.31 6.10 -12.51
CA LEU A 85 -7.62 5.73 -11.95
C LEU A 85 -7.63 4.41 -11.16
N VAL A 86 -6.52 3.68 -11.13
CA VAL A 86 -6.48 2.25 -10.77
C VAL A 86 -6.68 1.98 -9.27
N GLY A 87 -6.01 2.73 -8.39
CA GLY A 87 -5.92 2.38 -6.97
C GLY A 87 -7.23 2.51 -6.19
N ALA A 88 -7.92 3.65 -6.31
CA ALA A 88 -9.11 3.93 -5.51
C ALA A 88 -10.31 3.03 -5.90
N VAL A 89 -10.54 2.85 -7.21
CA VAL A 89 -11.69 2.08 -7.74
C VAL A 89 -11.58 0.60 -7.37
N THR A 90 -10.37 0.06 -7.43
CA THR A 90 -10.11 -1.37 -7.19
C THR A 90 -10.29 -1.76 -5.72
N MET A 91 -9.86 -0.92 -4.77
CA MET A 91 -10.10 -1.19 -3.34
C MET A 91 -11.58 -1.18 -2.99
N ILE A 92 -12.34 -0.21 -3.48
CA ILE A 92 -13.78 -0.14 -3.22
C ILE A 92 -14.45 -1.41 -3.79
N TYR A 93 -14.10 -1.84 -5.01
CA TYR A 93 -14.59 -3.10 -5.62
C TYR A 93 -14.31 -4.34 -4.78
N ILE A 94 -13.06 -4.54 -4.37
CA ILE A 94 -12.63 -5.64 -3.50
C ILE A 94 -13.45 -5.67 -2.21
N THR A 95 -13.73 -4.50 -1.64
CA THR A 95 -14.43 -4.41 -0.36
C THR A 95 -15.91 -4.78 -0.48
N GLU A 96 -16.58 -4.39 -1.55
CA GLU A 96 -18.02 -4.67 -1.73
C GLU A 96 -18.32 -6.14 -2.07
N ILE A 97 -17.38 -6.85 -2.69
CA ILE A 97 -17.59 -8.24 -3.13
C ILE A 97 -17.16 -9.25 -2.05
N SER A 98 -16.35 -8.80 -1.11
CA SER A 98 -15.80 -9.64 -0.06
C SER A 98 -16.75 -9.79 1.12
N ASP A 99 -17.02 -11.03 1.51
CA ASP A 99 -17.62 -11.35 2.80
C ASP A 99 -16.77 -10.83 3.97
N LYS A 100 -17.43 -10.48 5.08
CA LYS A 100 -16.83 -9.83 6.27
C LYS A 100 -15.59 -10.54 6.83
N GLU A 101 -15.53 -11.87 6.74
CA GLU A 101 -14.40 -12.68 7.20
C GLU A 101 -13.17 -12.62 6.29
N ILE A 102 -13.36 -12.35 4.98
CA ILE A 102 -12.30 -12.43 3.97
C ILE A 102 -11.80 -11.05 3.51
N ARG A 103 -12.54 -9.97 3.78
CA ARG A 103 -12.21 -8.59 3.35
C ARG A 103 -10.82 -8.14 3.79
N GLY A 104 -10.46 -8.38 5.06
CA GLY A 104 -9.13 -8.04 5.57
C GLY A 104 -8.00 -8.81 4.88
N SER A 105 -8.21 -10.10 4.58
CA SER A 105 -7.22 -10.90 3.84
C SER A 105 -7.08 -10.47 2.39
N LEU A 106 -8.19 -10.08 1.73
CA LEU A 106 -8.17 -9.61 0.34
C LEU A 106 -7.45 -8.25 0.21
N GLY A 107 -7.64 -7.34 1.17
CA GLY A 107 -6.90 -6.08 1.23
C GLY A 107 -5.39 -6.26 1.40
N MET A 108 -4.96 -7.35 2.02
CA MET A 108 -3.53 -7.67 2.13
C MET A 108 -2.94 -8.24 0.83
N VAL A 109 -3.74 -8.94 0.01
CA VAL A 109 -3.30 -9.41 -1.32
C VAL A 109 -2.98 -8.23 -2.25
N VAL A 110 -3.78 -7.16 -2.17
CA VAL A 110 -3.51 -5.88 -2.86
C VAL A 110 -2.12 -5.35 -2.55
N GLN A 111 -1.71 -5.39 -1.27
CA GLN A 111 -0.38 -4.93 -0.90
C GLN A 111 0.72 -5.80 -1.50
N VAL A 112 0.57 -7.13 -1.44
CA VAL A 112 1.58 -8.04 -1.99
C VAL A 112 1.78 -7.77 -3.48
N MET A 113 0.70 -7.50 -4.22
CA MET A 113 0.75 -7.11 -5.63
C MET A 113 1.45 -5.76 -5.84
N ASN A 114 1.19 -4.76 -4.98
CA ASN A 114 1.88 -3.47 -5.01
C ASN A 114 3.40 -3.60 -4.77
N ASN A 115 3.81 -4.39 -3.77
CA ASN A 115 5.22 -4.66 -3.48
C ASN A 115 5.88 -5.44 -4.63
N LEU A 116 5.15 -6.37 -5.25
CA LEU A 116 5.62 -7.12 -6.41
C LEU A 116 5.92 -6.20 -7.61
N GLY A 117 5.02 -5.26 -7.91
CA GLY A 117 5.24 -4.26 -8.96
C GLY A 117 6.48 -3.40 -8.72
N SER A 118 6.68 -2.97 -7.47
CA SER A 118 7.87 -2.22 -7.06
C SER A 118 9.15 -3.02 -7.27
N LEU A 119 9.14 -4.29 -6.85
CA LEU A 119 10.28 -5.20 -7.00
C LEU A 119 10.66 -5.46 -8.45
N ILE A 120 9.68 -5.63 -9.35
CA ILE A 120 9.93 -5.79 -10.80
C ILE A 120 10.72 -4.60 -11.33
N VAL A 121 10.30 -3.38 -10.98
CA VAL A 121 10.94 -2.14 -11.44
C VAL A 121 12.33 -1.96 -10.83
N TYR A 122 12.52 -2.25 -9.55
CA TYR A 122 13.86 -2.20 -8.94
C TYR A 122 14.82 -3.24 -9.52
N SER A 123 14.30 -4.41 -9.90
CA SER A 123 15.11 -5.53 -10.42
C SER A 123 15.49 -5.35 -11.88
N ILE A 124 14.57 -4.88 -12.72
CA ILE A 124 14.81 -4.76 -14.17
C ILE A 124 15.27 -3.36 -14.54
N GLY A 125 14.71 -2.34 -13.88
CA GLY A 125 14.88 -0.93 -14.24
C GLY A 125 16.34 -0.47 -14.39
N PRO A 126 17.27 -0.84 -13.50
CA PRO A 126 18.68 -0.46 -13.63
C PRO A 126 19.42 -1.06 -14.82
N PHE A 127 18.94 -2.18 -15.39
CA PHE A 127 19.65 -2.93 -16.43
C PHE A 127 19.09 -2.71 -17.86
N VAL A 128 17.98 -1.99 -17.98
CA VAL A 128 17.33 -1.72 -19.27
C VAL A 128 17.47 -0.25 -19.67
N SER A 129 17.31 0.09 -20.93
CA SER A 129 17.30 1.49 -21.38
C SER A 129 16.06 2.24 -20.86
N TYR A 130 16.08 3.58 -20.90
CA TYR A 130 14.93 4.41 -20.50
C TYR A 130 13.64 4.05 -21.27
N SER A 131 13.72 3.90 -22.60
CA SER A 131 12.57 3.54 -23.44
C SER A 131 12.01 2.15 -23.11
N ALA A 132 12.89 1.17 -22.86
CA ALA A 132 12.48 -0.18 -22.47
C ALA A 132 11.84 -0.20 -21.07
N LEU A 133 12.33 0.60 -20.12
CA LEU A 133 11.72 0.76 -18.80
C LEU A 133 10.28 1.28 -18.90
N ASN A 134 10.05 2.31 -19.70
CA ASN A 134 8.71 2.88 -19.88
C ASN A 134 7.76 1.92 -20.62
N ALA A 135 8.25 1.22 -21.65
CA ALA A 135 7.47 0.20 -22.36
C ALA A 135 7.06 -0.96 -21.44
N MET A 136 7.94 -1.38 -20.54
CA MET A 136 7.65 -2.40 -19.53
C MET A 136 6.57 -1.94 -18.54
N VAL A 137 6.63 -0.70 -18.05
CA VAL A 137 5.60 -0.19 -17.13
C VAL A 137 4.25 -0.03 -17.82
N LEU A 138 4.23 0.33 -19.11
CA LEU A 138 3.02 0.44 -19.92
C LEU A 138 2.41 -0.91 -20.34
N SER A 139 3.17 -2.00 -20.35
CA SER A 139 2.63 -3.32 -20.68
C SER A 139 1.78 -3.92 -19.56
N ILE A 140 2.05 -3.55 -18.30
CA ILE A 140 1.30 -4.00 -17.11
C ILE A 140 -0.20 -3.64 -17.19
N PRO A 141 -0.61 -2.38 -17.45
CA PRO A 141 -2.02 -2.04 -17.57
C PRO A 141 -2.69 -2.65 -18.80
N LEU A 142 -1.95 -2.84 -19.92
CA LEU A 142 -2.49 -3.54 -21.09
C LEU A 142 -2.81 -5.01 -20.78
N CYS A 143 -1.91 -5.70 -20.07
CA CYS A 143 -2.14 -7.04 -19.57
C CYS A 143 -3.36 -7.09 -18.64
N TYR A 144 -3.50 -6.12 -17.74
CA TYR A 144 -4.67 -6.01 -16.85
C TYR A 144 -5.99 -5.86 -17.63
N VAL A 145 -6.04 -5.06 -18.70
CA VAL A 145 -7.22 -4.92 -19.56
C VAL A 145 -7.61 -6.24 -20.20
N THR A 146 -6.63 -7.00 -20.71
CA THR A 146 -6.89 -8.32 -21.31
C THR A 146 -7.40 -9.33 -20.29
N LEU A 147 -6.86 -9.30 -19.05
CA LEU A 147 -7.34 -10.12 -17.94
C LEU A 147 -8.77 -9.75 -17.55
N CYS A 148 -9.10 -8.46 -17.50
CA CYS A 148 -10.45 -7.99 -17.17
C CYS A 148 -11.48 -8.29 -18.25
N ALA A 149 -11.06 -8.39 -19.52
CA ALA A 149 -11.96 -8.80 -20.60
C ALA A 149 -12.52 -10.22 -20.42
N TRP A 150 -11.85 -11.07 -19.63
CA TRP A 150 -12.26 -12.46 -19.37
C TRP A 150 -12.97 -12.64 -18.03
N ILE A 151 -13.06 -11.59 -17.20
CA ILE A 151 -13.75 -11.66 -15.92
C ILE A 151 -15.24 -11.42 -16.15
N PRO A 152 -16.11 -12.40 -15.86
CA PRO A 152 -17.55 -12.20 -15.93
C PRO A 152 -17.99 -11.15 -14.91
N GLU A 153 -19.02 -10.41 -15.28
CA GLU A 153 -19.59 -9.31 -14.51
C GLU A 153 -19.87 -9.71 -13.06
N SER A 154 -19.66 -8.78 -12.12
CA SER A 154 -19.95 -9.05 -10.71
C SER A 154 -21.38 -9.59 -10.57
N PRO A 155 -21.62 -10.71 -9.85
CA PRO A 155 -22.91 -11.40 -9.81
C PRO A 155 -24.10 -10.58 -9.26
N TYR A 156 -23.85 -9.35 -8.80
CA TYR A 156 -24.86 -8.46 -8.25
C TYR A 156 -25.67 -7.68 -9.31
N TYR A 157 -25.20 -7.60 -10.56
CA TYR A 157 -25.93 -6.86 -11.60
C TYR A 157 -27.26 -7.55 -11.98
N HIS A 158 -27.36 -8.87 -11.79
CA HIS A 158 -28.58 -9.64 -12.09
C HIS A 158 -29.65 -9.61 -10.99
N LEU A 159 -29.45 -8.88 -9.89
CA LEU A 159 -30.48 -8.72 -8.84
C LEU A 159 -31.45 -7.56 -9.10
N LYS A 160 -31.48 -7.00 -10.33
CA LYS A 160 -32.50 -6.03 -10.76
C LYS A 160 -33.53 -6.58 -11.75
N ASP A 161 -33.42 -7.83 -12.19
CA ASP A 161 -34.46 -8.50 -12.96
C ASP A 161 -34.41 -10.00 -12.67
N GLY A 162 -35.36 -10.48 -11.87
CA GLY A 162 -35.38 -11.84 -11.31
C GLY A 162 -35.48 -12.96 -12.36
N ARG A 163 -34.34 -13.47 -12.82
CA ARG A 163 -34.28 -14.75 -13.58
C ARG A 163 -33.23 -15.70 -13.02
N SER A 164 -33.58 -16.98 -13.04
CA SER A 164 -32.96 -18.08 -12.30
C SER A 164 -31.56 -18.44 -12.78
N ILE A 165 -30.65 -18.56 -11.81
CA ILE A 165 -29.29 -19.06 -11.93
C ILE A 165 -29.34 -20.59 -11.89
N ASP A 166 -29.34 -21.28 -13.03
CA ASP A 166 -29.04 -22.72 -13.00
C ASP A 166 -28.34 -23.29 -14.26
N GLU A 167 -28.18 -22.54 -15.35
CA GLU A 167 -27.63 -23.13 -16.59
C GLU A 167 -26.13 -22.86 -16.84
N GLU A 168 -25.53 -21.81 -16.28
CA GLU A 168 -24.10 -21.50 -16.54
C GLU A 168 -23.10 -22.24 -15.62
N MET A 169 -23.58 -22.95 -14.59
CA MET A 169 -22.72 -23.64 -13.62
C MET A 169 -22.24 -25.03 -14.09
N SER A 170 -22.70 -25.49 -15.25
CA SER A 170 -22.35 -26.79 -15.85
C SER A 170 -21.10 -26.70 -16.76
N ALA A 171 -20.88 -25.57 -17.44
CA ALA A 171 -19.75 -25.40 -18.36
C ALA A 171 -18.40 -25.14 -17.66
N MET A 172 -18.40 -24.57 -16.45
CA MET A 172 -17.18 -24.21 -15.72
C MET A 172 -16.57 -25.38 -14.90
N LYS A 173 -17.30 -26.48 -14.72
CA LYS A 173 -16.85 -27.61 -13.88
C LYS A 173 -15.89 -28.59 -14.58
N ALA A 174 -15.66 -28.44 -15.88
CA ALA A 174 -14.81 -29.38 -16.62
C ALA A 174 -13.32 -29.00 -16.66
N HIS A 175 -12.95 -27.72 -16.55
CA HIS A 175 -11.56 -27.25 -16.79
C HIS A 175 -10.70 -27.01 -15.54
N VAL A 176 -11.21 -27.21 -14.33
CA VAL A 176 -10.48 -26.88 -13.08
C VAL A 176 -9.93 -28.13 -12.37
N ARG A 177 -10.09 -29.32 -12.95
CA ARG A 177 -9.63 -30.58 -12.33
C ARG A 177 -8.23 -31.02 -12.79
N GLU A 178 -7.59 -30.32 -13.71
CA GLU A 178 -6.34 -30.79 -14.34
C GLU A 178 -5.07 -29.99 -14.00
N SER A 179 -5.17 -28.83 -13.31
CA SER A 179 -3.99 -27.97 -13.02
C SER A 179 -3.46 -28.07 -11.58
N MET A 180 -3.82 -29.12 -10.84
CA MET A 180 -3.35 -29.35 -9.47
C MET A 180 -2.51 -30.62 -9.37
N GLU A 181 -1.47 -30.72 -10.20
CA GLU A 181 -0.41 -31.70 -9.97
C GLU A 181 0.93 -31.23 -10.56
N ASN A 182 1.59 -30.30 -9.85
CA ASN A 182 3.04 -30.32 -9.71
C ASN A 182 3.48 -29.39 -8.57
N LYS A 183 3.84 -29.98 -7.42
CA LYS A 183 4.60 -29.29 -6.38
C LYS A 183 6.08 -29.50 -6.70
N THR A 184 6.75 -28.45 -7.17
CA THR A 184 8.20 -28.37 -7.05
C THR A 184 8.58 -27.35 -5.98
N THR A 185 9.61 -27.73 -5.25
CA THR A 185 9.87 -27.38 -3.87
C THR A 185 10.77 -26.13 -3.81
N MET A 186 10.27 -25.07 -3.18
CA MET A 186 11.00 -23.82 -2.88
C MET A 186 12.19 -23.98 -1.91
N ALA A 187 12.59 -25.21 -1.57
CA ALA A 187 13.66 -25.50 -0.62
C ALA A 187 15.06 -25.53 -1.24
N GLU A 188 15.20 -25.44 -2.57
CA GLU A 188 16.52 -25.43 -3.23
C GLU A 188 17.12 -24.02 -3.42
N LEU A 189 16.35 -22.95 -3.19
CA LEU A 189 16.85 -21.57 -3.33
C LEU A 189 17.48 -21.01 -2.05
N LEU A 190 17.35 -21.69 -0.90
CA LEU A 190 17.81 -21.18 0.40
C LEU A 190 19.14 -21.77 0.89
N THR A 191 19.75 -22.71 0.18
CA THR A 191 20.92 -23.46 0.69
C THR A 191 22.29 -23.02 0.15
N ASN A 192 22.37 -21.98 -0.68
CA ASN A 192 23.65 -21.59 -1.29
C ASN A 192 24.42 -20.53 -0.49
N VAL A 193 25.45 -20.97 0.22
CA VAL A 193 26.32 -20.20 1.15
C VAL A 193 27.19 -19.14 0.43
N LYS A 194 27.18 -19.10 -0.91
CA LYS A 194 28.06 -18.23 -1.72
C LYS A 194 27.70 -16.74 -1.72
N TYR A 195 26.50 -16.35 -1.26
CA TYR A 195 26.03 -14.96 -1.27
C TYR A 195 26.33 -14.15 0.00
N ARG A 196 26.89 -14.78 1.04
CA ARG A 196 27.14 -14.12 2.33
C ARG A 196 28.25 -13.06 2.29
N LYS A 197 29.13 -13.10 1.29
CA LYS A 197 30.28 -12.17 1.15
C LYS A 197 30.01 -10.90 0.33
N ALA A 198 28.87 -10.83 -0.37
CA ALA A 198 28.44 -9.62 -1.08
C ALA A 198 27.66 -8.64 -0.18
N LEU A 199 27.16 -9.10 0.98
CA LEU A 199 26.38 -8.27 1.91
C LEU A 199 27.25 -7.35 2.79
N GLN A 200 28.57 -7.52 2.79
CA GLN A 200 29.51 -6.78 3.64
C GLN A 200 30.43 -5.82 2.87
N SER A 201 30.37 -5.80 1.53
CA SER A 201 31.21 -4.93 0.70
C SER A 201 30.34 -4.08 -0.22
N GLY A 202 29.88 -2.93 0.29
CA GLY A 202 29.11 -1.98 -0.52
C GLY A 202 28.02 -1.24 0.25
N ALA A 203 28.29 -0.80 1.47
CA ALA A 203 27.50 0.24 2.10
C ALA A 203 27.84 1.59 1.43
N ALA A 204 27.31 1.82 0.22
CA ALA A 204 27.04 3.14 -0.38
C ALA A 204 26.75 2.99 -1.89
N SER A 205 25.62 3.56 -2.32
CA SER A 205 25.25 3.91 -3.70
C SER A 205 25.20 2.80 -4.76
N GLY A 206 23.99 2.34 -5.11
CA GLY A 206 23.77 1.68 -6.39
C GLY A 206 22.41 0.96 -6.55
N PRO A 207 22.15 0.40 -7.74
CA PRO A 207 20.98 -0.42 -8.08
C PRO A 207 20.65 -1.55 -7.09
N LEU A 208 21.69 -2.19 -6.53
CA LEU A 208 21.54 -3.32 -5.62
C LEU A 208 20.78 -2.96 -4.32
N ALA A 209 20.92 -1.73 -3.82
CA ALA A 209 20.22 -1.29 -2.62
C ALA A 209 18.70 -1.21 -2.84
N SER A 210 18.26 -0.70 -4.00
CA SER A 210 16.84 -0.66 -4.37
C SER A 210 16.26 -2.06 -4.56
N ILE A 211 17.04 -3.01 -5.09
CA ILE A 211 16.64 -4.41 -5.24
C ILE A 211 16.42 -5.06 -3.86
N VAL A 212 17.40 -4.92 -2.96
CA VAL A 212 17.28 -5.44 -1.58
C VAL A 212 16.09 -4.82 -0.87
N TYR A 213 15.89 -3.51 -1.02
CA TYR A 213 14.72 -2.81 -0.48
C TYR A 213 13.40 -3.44 -0.96
N GLY A 214 13.28 -3.72 -2.27
CA GLY A 214 12.10 -4.38 -2.84
C GLY A 214 11.84 -5.79 -2.31
N PHE A 215 12.89 -6.60 -2.15
CA PHE A 215 12.76 -7.96 -1.59
C PHE A 215 12.33 -7.94 -0.12
N VAL A 216 12.95 -7.07 0.68
CA VAL A 216 12.58 -6.88 2.09
C VAL A 216 11.13 -6.42 2.18
N GLN A 217 10.71 -5.51 1.31
CA GLN A 217 9.33 -5.02 1.30
C GLN A 217 8.32 -6.10 0.92
N LEU A 218 8.62 -6.92 -0.09
CA LEU A 218 7.75 -8.03 -0.51
C LEU A 218 7.61 -9.08 0.59
N THR A 219 8.74 -9.53 1.16
CA THR A 219 8.76 -10.51 2.25
C THR A 219 8.07 -9.99 3.51
N ALA A 220 8.33 -8.75 3.92
CA ALA A 220 7.63 -8.11 5.03
C ALA A 220 6.13 -7.98 4.78
N GLY A 221 5.69 -7.63 3.55
CA GLY A 221 4.27 -7.57 3.20
C GLY A 221 3.56 -8.93 3.27
N ILE A 222 4.24 -10.01 2.87
CA ILE A 222 3.72 -11.37 3.02
C ILE A 222 3.61 -11.72 4.52
N CYS A 223 4.65 -11.45 5.31
CA CYS A 223 4.63 -11.65 6.77
C CYS A 223 3.50 -10.86 7.43
N ALA A 224 3.30 -9.60 7.04
CA ALA A 224 2.21 -8.74 7.51
C ALA A 224 0.84 -9.37 7.28
N THR A 225 0.65 -9.96 6.08
CA THR A 225 -0.59 -10.66 5.71
C THR A 225 -0.93 -11.77 6.69
N PHE A 226 0.07 -12.56 7.11
CA PHE A 226 -0.12 -13.57 8.15
C PHE A 226 -0.32 -12.95 9.53
N LEU A 227 0.46 -11.93 9.89
CA LEU A 227 0.43 -11.31 11.21
C LEU A 227 -0.92 -10.64 11.50
N THR A 228 -1.55 -10.03 10.49
CA THR A 228 -2.90 -9.42 10.61
C THR A 228 -4.01 -10.41 10.97
N ARG A 229 -3.77 -11.71 10.75
CA ARG A 229 -4.69 -12.78 11.16
C ARG A 229 -4.58 -13.12 12.64
N TYR A 230 -3.47 -12.81 13.28
CA TYR A 230 -3.18 -13.16 14.68
C TYR A 230 -3.14 -11.96 15.61
N VAL A 231 -2.73 -10.80 15.12
CA VAL A 231 -2.67 -9.53 15.86
C VAL A 231 -3.86 -8.62 15.48
N GLY A 232 -4.38 -7.84 16.43
CA GLY A 232 -5.41 -6.83 16.15
C GLY A 232 -4.90 -5.74 15.19
N ARG A 233 -5.78 -5.12 14.40
CA ARG A 233 -5.36 -4.10 13.41
C ARG A 233 -4.78 -2.89 14.13
N ARG A 234 -5.41 -2.44 15.23
CA ARG A 234 -4.97 -1.27 16.01
C ARG A 234 -3.59 -1.50 16.62
N ALA A 235 -3.39 -2.67 17.24
CA ALA A 235 -2.11 -3.02 17.86
C ALA A 235 -0.98 -3.10 16.82
N LEU A 236 -1.27 -3.66 15.64
CA LEU A 236 -0.30 -3.75 14.55
C LEU A 236 0.03 -2.38 13.96
N MET A 237 -0.96 -1.50 13.79
CA MET A 237 -0.73 -0.11 13.39
C MET A 237 0.13 0.64 14.39
N PHE A 238 -0.17 0.51 15.68
CA PHE A 238 0.60 1.14 16.76
C PHE A 238 2.07 0.69 16.73
N ALA A 239 2.32 -0.62 16.72
CA ALA A 239 3.68 -1.17 16.68
C ALA A 239 4.45 -0.74 15.42
N SER A 240 3.79 -0.73 14.26
CA SER A 240 4.41 -0.30 13.00
C SER A 240 4.76 1.18 12.98
N CYS A 241 3.87 2.05 13.47
CA CYS A 241 4.07 3.49 13.50
C CYS A 241 5.21 3.86 14.46
N LEU A 242 5.26 3.19 15.62
CA LEU A 242 6.36 3.34 16.57
C LEU A 242 7.70 2.85 15.97
N GLY A 243 7.70 1.70 15.28
CA GLY A 243 8.88 1.18 14.60
C GLY A 243 9.41 2.14 13.52
N VAL A 244 8.51 2.76 12.73
CA VAL A 244 8.85 3.79 11.75
C VAL A 244 9.46 5.02 12.44
N ALA A 245 8.85 5.53 13.52
CA ALA A 245 9.34 6.70 14.24
C ALA A 245 10.74 6.48 14.84
N LEU A 246 10.97 5.31 15.46
CA LEU A 246 12.28 4.94 16.01
C LEU A 246 13.35 4.81 14.91
N SER A 247 12.98 4.18 13.79
CA SER A 247 13.87 4.01 12.64
C SER A 247 14.28 5.35 12.02
N MET A 248 13.33 6.27 11.88
CA MET A 248 13.58 7.63 11.38
C MET A 248 14.43 8.46 12.35
N THR A 249 14.21 8.31 13.66
CA THR A 249 15.03 8.95 14.70
C THR A 249 16.47 8.45 14.63
N THR A 250 16.66 7.15 14.39
CA THR A 250 17.99 6.53 14.25
C THR A 250 18.72 7.08 13.02
N LEU A 251 18.04 7.18 11.88
CA LEU A 251 18.59 7.79 10.67
C LEU A 251 18.97 9.26 10.87
N GLY A 252 18.06 10.05 11.42
CA GLY A 252 18.30 11.47 11.66
C GLY A 252 19.47 11.70 12.59
N SER A 253 19.62 10.86 13.62
CA SER A 253 20.74 10.92 14.57
C SER A 253 22.08 10.62 13.90
N TYR A 254 22.15 9.62 13.00
CA TYR A 254 23.36 9.35 12.24
C TYR A 254 23.76 10.52 11.34
N PHE A 255 22.81 11.07 10.57
CA PHE A 255 23.09 12.20 9.69
C PHE A 255 23.44 13.48 10.48
N TYR A 256 22.90 13.66 11.68
CA TYR A 256 23.31 14.74 12.58
C TYR A 256 24.77 14.60 13.03
N LEU A 257 25.18 13.38 13.40
CA LEU A 257 26.56 13.08 13.78
C LEU A 257 27.53 13.28 12.60
N GLN A 258 27.09 12.96 11.39
CA GLN A 258 27.85 13.13 10.16
C GLN A 258 27.99 14.61 9.75
N ASP A 259 26.87 15.34 9.64
CA ASP A 259 26.83 16.69 9.05
C ASP A 259 27.19 17.79 10.08
N SER A 260 26.66 17.70 11.31
CA SER A 260 26.76 18.77 12.31
C SER A 260 27.85 18.55 13.35
N ALA A 261 27.98 17.32 13.87
CA ALA A 261 28.97 17.02 14.91
C ALA A 261 30.37 16.72 14.36
N ARG A 262 30.52 16.55 13.03
CA ARG A 262 31.79 16.29 12.31
C ARG A 262 32.70 15.30 13.05
N VAL A 263 32.11 14.20 13.53
CA VAL A 263 32.84 13.17 14.27
C VAL A 263 33.90 12.54 13.36
N GLY A 264 35.06 12.19 13.92
CA GLY A 264 36.18 11.63 13.17
C GLY A 264 35.79 10.41 12.31
N PRO A 265 36.40 10.23 11.12
CA PRO A 265 36.00 9.22 10.13
C PRO A 265 36.02 7.78 10.68
N ASP A 266 36.92 7.48 11.62
CA ASP A 266 37.03 6.15 12.25
C ASP A 266 35.81 5.82 13.14
N THR A 267 35.23 6.82 13.81
CA THR A 267 34.00 6.64 14.61
C THR A 267 32.75 6.58 13.72
N LEU A 268 32.76 7.27 12.58
CA LEU A 268 31.65 7.17 11.62
C LEU A 268 31.62 5.80 10.93
N ALA A 269 32.80 5.21 10.67
CA ALA A 269 32.93 3.87 10.11
C ALA A 269 32.39 2.78 11.06
N SER A 270 32.62 2.91 12.37
CA SER A 270 32.05 1.98 13.35
C SER A 270 30.52 2.12 13.49
N LEU A 271 29.98 3.29 13.18
CA LEU A 271 28.54 3.58 13.20
C LEU A 271 27.84 3.38 11.85
N ALA A 272 28.54 2.94 10.80
CA ALA A 272 27.99 2.78 9.44
C ALA A 272 26.84 1.75 9.36
N ALA A 273 26.65 0.90 10.37
CA ALA A 273 25.51 0.01 10.47
C ALA A 273 24.19 0.73 10.81
N LEU A 274 24.24 1.90 11.47
CA LEU A 274 23.03 2.59 11.96
C LEU A 274 22.06 3.03 10.84
N PRO A 275 22.52 3.64 9.74
CA PRO A 275 21.64 3.99 8.62
C PRO A 275 21.01 2.75 7.98
N LEU A 276 21.77 1.66 7.86
CA LEU A 276 21.25 0.42 7.29
C LEU A 276 20.15 -0.18 8.18
N ILE A 277 20.39 -0.24 9.50
CA ILE A 277 19.41 -0.71 10.47
C ILE A 277 18.16 0.15 10.42
N GLY A 278 18.28 1.48 10.37
CA GLY A 278 17.11 2.34 10.30
C GLY A 278 16.37 2.30 8.96
N ILE A 279 17.06 2.16 7.81
CA ILE A 279 16.38 2.01 6.51
C ILE A 279 15.62 0.69 6.45
N LEU A 280 16.25 -0.41 6.87
CA LEU A 280 15.61 -1.73 6.89
C LEU A 280 14.51 -1.80 7.94
N GLY A 281 14.75 -1.25 9.13
CA GLY A 281 13.78 -1.16 10.22
C GLY A 281 12.55 -0.34 9.81
N PHE A 282 12.76 0.78 9.11
CA PHE A 282 11.68 1.56 8.51
C PHE A 282 10.90 0.73 7.50
N ASN A 283 11.58 0.09 6.54
CA ASN A 283 10.93 -0.69 5.48
C ASN A 283 10.06 -1.81 6.06
N VAL A 284 10.62 -2.61 6.98
CA VAL A 284 9.90 -3.70 7.65
C VAL A 284 8.73 -3.17 8.47
N SER A 285 8.94 -2.13 9.28
CA SER A 285 7.88 -1.56 10.11
C SER A 285 6.75 -0.99 9.25
N TYR A 286 7.09 -0.23 8.22
CA TYR A 286 6.13 0.37 7.29
C TYR A 286 5.29 -0.68 6.57
N ALA A 287 5.93 -1.73 6.03
CA ALA A 287 5.24 -2.81 5.31
C ALA A 287 4.30 -3.63 6.21
N ASN A 288 4.60 -3.74 7.50
CA ASN A 288 3.84 -4.57 8.44
C ASN A 288 2.55 -3.92 8.97
N GLY A 289 2.35 -2.61 8.83
CA GLY A 289 1.15 -1.98 9.37
C GLY A 289 0.75 -0.69 8.67
N ILE A 290 1.42 0.41 9.02
CA ILE A 290 0.99 1.77 8.64
C ILE A 290 0.90 2.00 7.13
N GLY A 291 1.63 1.24 6.31
CA GLY A 291 1.55 1.34 4.86
C GLY A 291 0.21 0.90 4.27
N ASN A 292 -0.50 -0.03 4.91
CA ASN A 292 -1.63 -0.74 4.27
C ASN A 292 -2.88 -0.76 5.14
N LEU A 293 -2.72 -0.90 6.45
CA LEU A 293 -3.83 -1.00 7.40
C LEU A 293 -4.77 0.19 7.37
N PRO A 294 -4.32 1.46 7.21
CA PRO A 294 -5.24 2.59 7.05
C PRO A 294 -6.22 2.41 5.88
N TYR A 295 -5.76 1.91 4.73
CA TYR A 295 -6.64 1.68 3.57
C TYR A 295 -7.65 0.55 3.81
N VAL A 296 -7.25 -0.50 4.55
CA VAL A 296 -8.17 -1.58 4.95
C VAL A 296 -9.20 -1.07 5.95
N MET A 297 -8.75 -0.33 6.97
CA MET A 297 -9.62 0.25 7.99
C MET A 297 -10.59 1.27 7.41
N GLN A 298 -10.14 2.11 6.49
CA GLN A 298 -10.99 3.05 5.74
C GLN A 298 -12.17 2.33 5.06
N ALA A 299 -11.95 1.11 4.55
CA ALA A 299 -13.01 0.30 3.98
C ALA A 299 -13.89 -0.44 5.01
N GLU A 300 -13.45 -0.57 6.26
CA GLU A 300 -14.18 -1.20 7.36
C GLU A 300 -14.95 -0.19 8.24
N LEU A 301 -14.52 1.08 8.26
CA LEU A 301 -15.07 2.14 9.12
C LEU A 301 -16.31 2.83 8.55
N PHE A 302 -16.40 3.01 7.23
CA PHE A 302 -17.50 3.76 6.64
C PHE A 302 -18.71 2.90 6.27
N PRO A 303 -19.95 3.38 6.50
CA PRO A 303 -21.14 2.72 6.03
C PRO A 303 -21.24 2.79 4.51
N VAL A 304 -21.87 1.77 3.89
CA VAL A 304 -21.82 1.52 2.43
C VAL A 304 -22.35 2.71 1.61
N ASN A 305 -23.31 3.45 2.15
CA ASN A 305 -23.94 4.63 1.53
C ASN A 305 -23.01 5.85 1.37
N VAL A 306 -22.04 6.04 2.26
CA VAL A 306 -21.13 7.20 2.23
C VAL A 306 -19.67 6.81 1.98
N LYS A 307 -19.37 5.51 1.98
CA LYS A 307 -18.02 4.95 1.86
C LYS A 307 -17.27 5.45 0.63
N GLY A 308 -17.93 5.54 -0.53
CA GLY A 308 -17.31 6.01 -1.76
C GLY A 308 -16.75 7.43 -1.61
N VAL A 309 -17.60 8.36 -1.19
CA VAL A 309 -17.24 9.78 -1.01
C VAL A 309 -16.20 9.94 0.10
N ALA A 310 -16.45 9.37 1.29
CA ALA A 310 -15.52 9.49 2.42
C ALA A 310 -14.15 8.89 2.10
N SER A 311 -14.12 7.77 1.38
CA SER A 311 -12.86 7.15 0.99
C SER A 311 -12.10 7.95 -0.05
N SER A 312 -12.80 8.47 -1.07
CA SER A 312 -12.17 9.30 -2.09
C SER A 312 -11.58 10.57 -1.49
N LEU A 313 -12.29 11.23 -0.58
CA LEU A 313 -11.82 12.44 0.09
C LEU A 313 -10.58 12.18 0.96
N ALA A 314 -10.56 11.08 1.72
CA ALA A 314 -9.39 10.68 2.50
C ALA A 314 -8.16 10.42 1.60
N THR A 315 -8.36 9.73 0.47
CA THR A 315 -7.27 9.47 -0.49
C THR A 315 -6.81 10.76 -1.17
N MET A 316 -7.72 11.68 -1.52
CA MET A 316 -7.36 12.98 -2.09
C MET A 316 -6.51 13.81 -1.13
N LEU A 317 -6.88 13.86 0.16
CA LEU A 317 -6.08 14.51 1.19
C LEU A 317 -4.69 13.87 1.30
N ALA A 318 -4.61 12.54 1.26
CA ALA A 318 -3.33 11.82 1.27
C ALA A 318 -2.47 12.17 0.05
N CYS A 319 -3.04 12.28 -1.15
CA CYS A 319 -2.33 12.68 -2.35
C CYS A 319 -1.79 14.12 -2.26
N VAL A 320 -2.58 15.06 -1.72
CA VAL A 320 -2.15 16.45 -1.51
C VAL A 320 -0.97 16.50 -0.51
N LEU A 321 -1.09 15.81 0.62
CA LEU A 321 -0.02 15.75 1.62
C LEU A 321 1.24 15.09 1.03
N SER A 322 1.09 14.01 0.27
CA SER A 322 2.20 13.34 -0.41
C SER A 322 2.90 14.26 -1.41
N PHE A 323 2.16 15.05 -2.18
CA PHE A 323 2.72 16.05 -3.08
C PHE A 323 3.52 17.12 -2.32
N ILE A 324 2.93 17.70 -1.27
CA ILE A 324 3.56 18.75 -0.45
C ILE A 324 4.87 18.22 0.14
N VAL A 325 4.84 17.05 0.79
CA VAL A 325 6.02 16.43 1.41
C VAL A 325 7.11 16.13 0.38
N THR A 326 6.74 15.56 -0.77
CA THR A 326 7.69 15.21 -1.83
C THR A 326 8.36 16.45 -2.41
N LYS A 327 7.59 17.53 -2.60
CA LYS A 327 8.12 18.78 -3.15
C LYS A 327 8.97 19.53 -2.14
N SER A 328 8.55 19.59 -0.87
CA SER A 328 9.28 20.27 0.20
C SER A 328 10.55 19.52 0.63
N TYR A 329 10.62 18.20 0.41
CA TYR A 329 11.74 17.36 0.84
C TYR A 329 13.10 17.93 0.42
N GLN A 330 13.25 18.23 -0.87
CA GLN A 330 14.52 18.70 -1.43
C GLN A 330 14.89 20.08 -0.85
N THR A 331 13.93 21.00 -0.73
CA THR A 331 14.14 22.34 -0.18
C THR A 331 14.58 22.31 1.29
N VAL A 332 13.93 21.49 2.11
CA VAL A 332 14.28 21.36 3.54
C VAL A 332 15.67 20.72 3.67
N LYS A 333 15.94 19.67 2.90
CA LYS A 333 17.24 19.00 2.88
C LYS A 333 18.38 19.95 2.50
N ASP A 334 18.20 20.75 1.46
CA ASP A 334 19.24 21.65 0.95
C ASP A 334 19.48 22.86 1.88
N THR A 335 18.46 23.30 2.63
CA THR A 335 18.56 24.46 3.54
C THR A 335 19.03 24.08 4.95
N PHE A 336 18.50 22.99 5.50
CA PHE A 336 18.67 22.62 6.91
C PHE A 336 19.45 21.31 7.10
N GLY A 337 19.86 20.64 6.03
CA GLY A 337 20.59 19.38 6.07
C GLY A 337 19.69 18.14 6.21
N HIS A 338 20.27 16.97 6.04
CA HIS A 338 19.54 15.69 5.97
C HIS A 338 18.80 15.36 7.28
N TYR A 339 19.40 15.65 8.42
CA TYR A 339 18.90 15.26 9.75
C TYR A 339 17.54 15.88 10.08
N THR A 340 17.30 17.14 9.70
CA THR A 340 16.03 17.84 9.98
C THR A 340 14.85 17.18 9.30
N VAL A 341 15.04 16.66 8.09
CA VAL A 341 14.00 15.96 7.35
C VAL A 341 13.59 14.67 8.06
N PHE A 342 14.56 13.84 8.47
CA PHE A 342 14.26 12.58 9.14
C PHE A 342 13.65 12.79 10.53
N TRP A 343 14.09 13.80 11.30
CA TRP A 343 13.47 14.14 12.58
C TRP A 343 12.05 14.69 12.43
N SER A 344 11.76 15.46 11.37
CA SER A 344 10.40 15.90 11.09
C SER A 344 9.45 14.70 10.85
N PHE A 345 9.90 13.68 10.11
CA PHE A 345 9.12 12.45 9.92
C PHE A 345 9.00 11.62 11.19
N ALA A 346 10.03 11.58 12.04
CA ALA A 346 9.95 10.93 13.34
C ALA A 346 8.91 11.59 14.25
N LEU A 347 8.88 12.93 14.30
CA LEU A 347 7.90 13.69 15.07
C LEU A 347 6.47 13.40 14.61
N VAL A 348 6.23 13.40 13.29
CA VAL A 348 4.92 12.99 12.73
C VAL A 348 4.60 11.55 13.11
N GLY A 349 5.57 10.64 13.05
CA GLY A 349 5.42 9.26 13.50
C GLY A 349 4.98 9.15 14.96
N TYR A 350 5.64 9.86 15.89
CA TYR A 350 5.26 9.86 17.30
C TYR A 350 3.87 10.45 17.53
N SER A 351 3.51 11.53 16.83
CA SER A 351 2.15 12.08 16.88
C SER A 351 1.10 11.08 16.35
N GLY A 352 1.45 10.31 15.32
CA GLY A 352 0.63 9.23 14.77
C GLY A 352 0.42 8.09 15.78
N VAL A 353 1.45 7.72 16.55
CA VAL A 353 1.34 6.73 17.63
C VAL A 353 0.33 7.17 18.69
N ILE A 354 0.39 8.45 19.10
CA ILE A 354 -0.57 9.02 20.05
C ILE A 354 -1.99 9.01 19.46
N PHE A 355 -2.14 9.43 18.20
CA PHE A 355 -3.43 9.40 17.51
C PHE A 355 -4.02 7.98 17.42
N ILE A 356 -3.21 6.98 17.07
CA ILE A 356 -3.65 5.57 17.00
C ILE A 356 -4.05 5.05 18.38
N TYR A 357 -3.32 5.46 19.42
CA TYR A 357 -3.66 5.08 20.79
C TYR A 357 -4.99 5.70 21.24
N LEU A 358 -5.27 6.95 20.89
CA LEU A 358 -6.47 7.65 21.39
C LEU A 358 -7.72 7.42 20.54
N PHE A 359 -7.61 7.46 19.22
CA PHE A 359 -8.77 7.62 18.33
C PHE A 359 -9.08 6.40 17.45
N VAL A 360 -8.15 5.46 17.29
CA VAL A 360 -8.32 4.35 16.34
C VAL A 360 -8.98 3.16 17.04
N PRO A 361 -10.21 2.76 16.66
CA PRO A 361 -10.87 1.59 17.24
C PRO A 361 -10.30 0.28 16.67
N GLU A 362 -10.50 -0.83 17.40
CA GLU A 362 -10.18 -2.16 16.88
C GLU A 362 -11.33 -2.66 15.98
N THR A 363 -11.02 -2.94 14.70
CA THR A 363 -11.98 -3.41 13.70
C THR A 363 -11.93 -4.92 13.46
N ARG A 364 -10.94 -5.62 14.03
CA ARG A 364 -10.77 -7.07 13.78
C ARG A 364 -11.96 -7.88 14.26
N GLY A 365 -12.56 -8.62 13.31
CA GLY A 365 -13.58 -9.64 13.61
C GLY A 365 -14.92 -9.07 14.03
N LYS A 366 -15.08 -7.74 14.01
CA LYS A 366 -16.32 -7.03 14.31
C LYS A 366 -17.12 -6.79 13.04
N THR A 367 -18.44 -6.77 13.16
CA THR A 367 -19.31 -6.34 12.06
C THR A 367 -19.25 -4.82 11.88
N LEU A 368 -19.67 -4.32 10.71
CA LEU A 368 -19.72 -2.87 10.45
C LEU A 368 -20.63 -2.15 11.45
N GLU A 369 -21.77 -2.75 11.79
CA GLU A 369 -22.71 -2.24 12.79
C GLU A 369 -22.05 -2.18 14.17
N GLU A 370 -21.40 -3.25 14.62
CA GLU A 370 -20.65 -3.26 15.88
C GLU A 370 -19.52 -2.21 15.91
N VAL A 371 -18.81 -1.99 14.81
CA VAL A 371 -17.76 -0.95 14.76
C VAL A 371 -18.39 0.44 14.88
N LEU A 372 -19.51 0.69 14.20
CA LEU A 372 -20.21 1.97 14.26
C LEU A 372 -20.81 2.22 15.65
N ASP A 373 -21.41 1.21 16.28
CA ASP A 373 -21.94 1.29 17.64
C ASP A 373 -20.82 1.58 18.64
N ASN A 374 -19.69 0.88 18.55
CA ASN A 374 -18.52 1.14 19.39
C ASN A 374 -17.94 2.55 19.19
N VAL A 375 -17.95 3.08 17.96
CA VAL A 375 -17.49 4.45 17.66
C VAL A 375 -18.48 5.49 18.19
N GLN A 376 -19.78 5.23 18.08
CA GLN A 376 -20.82 6.08 18.64
C GLN A 376 -20.78 6.09 20.17
N GLU A 377 -20.59 4.94 20.81
CA GLU A 377 -20.41 4.84 22.26
C GLU A 377 -19.13 5.52 22.73
N ALA A 378 -18.00 5.36 22.04
CA ALA A 378 -16.75 6.05 22.36
C ALA A 378 -16.82 7.58 22.16
N GLY A 379 -17.77 8.07 21.36
CA GLY A 379 -18.02 9.50 21.14
C GLY A 379 -19.01 10.14 22.11
N LYS A 380 -19.74 9.36 22.94
CA LYS A 380 -20.69 9.88 23.93
C LYS A 380 -19.96 10.55 25.08
N SER A 381 -20.49 11.68 25.54
CA SER A 381 -20.05 12.32 26.78
C SER A 381 -20.34 11.42 28.00
N PRO A 382 -19.63 11.59 29.13
CA PRO A 382 -19.88 10.80 30.35
C PRO A 382 -21.34 10.88 30.84
N GLU A 383 -22.01 12.01 30.62
CA GLU A 383 -23.43 12.23 30.95
C GLU A 383 -24.37 11.42 30.04
N GLU A 384 -24.08 11.37 28.73
CA GLU A 384 -24.84 10.56 27.77
C GLU A 384 -24.64 9.06 28.00
N HIS A 385 -23.45 8.67 28.45
CA HIS A 385 -23.14 7.28 28.81
C HIS A 385 -23.98 6.83 30.01
N ALA A 386 -23.99 7.64 31.09
CA ALA A 386 -24.80 7.38 32.28
C ALA A 386 -26.31 7.37 31.99
N LEU A 387 -26.79 8.27 31.13
CA LEU A 387 -28.19 8.30 30.71
C LEU A 387 -28.57 7.06 29.88
N SER A 388 -27.68 6.60 29.01
CA SER A 388 -27.94 5.42 28.18
C SER A 388 -27.93 4.10 28.97
N GLU A 389 -27.06 3.96 29.98
CA GLU A 389 -27.12 2.84 30.94
C GLU A 389 -28.43 2.85 31.71
N HIS A 390 -28.83 4.01 32.22
CA HIS A 390 -30.05 4.15 33.01
C HIS A 390 -31.33 3.87 32.19
N LEU A 391 -31.33 4.20 30.89
CA LEU A 391 -32.42 3.87 29.97
C LEU A 391 -32.44 2.38 29.58
N ASN A 392 -31.28 1.73 29.49
CA ASN A 392 -31.19 0.30 29.21
C ASN A 392 -31.60 -0.56 30.41
N GLU A 393 -31.24 -0.16 31.63
CA GLU A 393 -31.73 -0.81 32.86
C GLU A 393 -33.27 -0.79 32.92
N LYS A 394 -33.89 0.36 32.62
CA LYS A 394 -35.36 0.49 32.58
C LYS A 394 -36.06 -0.27 31.47
N ARG A 395 -35.32 -0.76 30.46
CA ARG A 395 -35.88 -1.48 29.32
C ARG A 395 -35.72 -3.00 29.44
N GLY A 396 -34.91 -3.45 30.40
CA GLY A 396 -34.71 -4.85 30.75
C GLY A 396 -35.60 -5.36 31.90
N GLU A 397 -36.23 -4.45 32.66
CA GLU A 397 -37.37 -4.71 33.54
C GLU A 397 -38.69 -4.69 32.76
#